data_AF-F8F5Z5-F1
#
_entry.id   AF-F8F5Z5-F1
#
_cell.length_a   1.000
_cell.length_b   1.000
_cell.length_c   1.000
_cell.angle_alpha   90.00
_cell.angle_beta   90.00
_cell.angle_gamma   90.00
#
_symmetry.space_group_name_H-M   'P 1'
#
loop_
_entity.id
_entity.type
_entity.pdbx_description
1 polymer ?
#
loop_
_entity_poly.entity_id
_entity_poly.type
_entity_poly.pdbx_seq_one_letter_code
_entity_poly.pdbx_strand_id
1 'polypeptide(L)'
;MAAPRIFWLCSHETLRYEEIPLFVEAGAEVIPCLGDPALLRFDSHYDNESHLLYPQWRKHCTIPTPVLEELRRIDIIGKRGKLNHAEAELFNRWIDVMYIASFPDIVNNVMEWFQGYPLFRVFGHGDFTNYSRVMDFYKMDKNKFHQHNKYIWSPILASLDLPEDPRIVKNKLYLNAFVSPERLGSQWIGRKSQPYISTTISYMDGKHPAREIYDQFTRHFKDIPSLVLGKNTKSAFTGSADNIAGYTDTSTFHSKIACSRMFIYLGFHSNFHLHFTPIEAISMGVPVLFLERSGLAQEARDFGVSNATLRQIGMYRDIEELSQAVKEAFHHFDFLENLTLNQSIILGQVFSRTRALAAARTLVNRVQEYVVQNRQEPYQEPALMNASPGTLFRKLTIKQDLPKEQGQMFRFGMDTIRSLTGRPVHSNNGDFIARLAVPGVDTPGMLIGEYIEFMETGLYAVSVNIKAYQPTSQPIGTFSMGTWIPNFVLYATHRIESIQAGESLFTLMVNVSPESSEATKELRFYWEGNHPIEISNLYIQKLT
;
A
#
# COMPACT_ATOMS: atom_id res chain seq x y z
N MET A 1 -3.26 -26.76 1.70
CA MET A 1 -2.12 -26.68 0.75
C MET A 1 -1.24 -25.53 1.19
N ALA A 2 0.08 -25.63 1.04
CA ALA A 2 0.99 -24.53 1.41
C ALA A 2 0.74 -23.32 0.50
N ALA A 3 0.54 -22.14 1.11
CA ALA A 3 0.36 -20.89 0.38
C ALA A 3 1.67 -20.45 -0.30
N PRO A 4 1.64 -20.00 -1.58
CA PRO A 4 2.82 -19.45 -2.22
C PRO A 4 3.35 -18.22 -1.49
N ARG A 5 4.67 -18.11 -1.34
CA ARG A 5 5.34 -16.96 -0.73
C ARG A 5 5.92 -16.04 -1.81
N ILE A 6 5.44 -14.80 -1.84
CA ILE A 6 5.84 -13.77 -2.79
C ILE A 6 6.73 -12.75 -2.08
N PHE A 7 7.99 -12.63 -2.49
CA PHE A 7 8.80 -11.46 -2.11
C PHE A 7 8.48 -10.31 -3.05
N TRP A 8 7.88 -9.26 -2.51
CA TRP A 8 7.34 -8.12 -3.25
C TRP A 8 8.34 -6.97 -3.27
N LEU A 9 9.10 -6.88 -4.37
CA LEU A 9 10.13 -5.88 -4.62
C LEU A 9 9.58 -4.77 -5.53
N CYS A 10 8.92 -3.77 -4.94
CA CYS A 10 8.31 -2.66 -5.69
C CYS A 10 8.30 -1.35 -4.90
N SER A 11 9.08 -0.36 -5.31
CA SER A 11 9.17 0.95 -4.65
C SER A 11 8.03 1.91 -5.07
N HIS A 12 6.77 1.49 -4.88
CA HIS A 12 5.61 2.32 -5.20
C HIS A 12 4.54 2.18 -4.09
N GLU A 13 4.26 3.28 -3.39
CA GLU A 13 3.38 3.27 -2.22
C GLU A 13 1.92 2.89 -2.57
N THR A 14 1.33 3.47 -3.61
CA THR A 14 -0.04 3.08 -4.03
C THR A 14 -0.15 1.59 -4.33
N LEU A 15 0.79 1.02 -5.09
CA LEU A 15 0.80 -0.41 -5.40
C LEU A 15 0.99 -1.29 -4.16
N ARG A 16 1.74 -0.83 -3.15
CA ARG A 16 1.84 -1.54 -1.87
C ARG A 16 0.46 -1.67 -1.23
N TYR A 17 -0.31 -0.58 -1.21
CA TYR A 17 -1.65 -0.56 -0.61
C TYR A 17 -2.69 -1.33 -1.42
N GLU A 18 -2.52 -1.43 -2.74
CA GLU A 18 -3.47 -2.13 -3.62
C GLU A 18 -3.10 -3.62 -3.82
N GLU A 19 -1.88 -3.93 -4.24
CA GLU A 19 -1.52 -5.28 -4.69
C GLU A 19 -1.15 -6.23 -3.54
N ILE A 20 -0.60 -5.76 -2.42
CA ILE A 20 -0.29 -6.67 -1.30
C ILE A 20 -1.57 -7.28 -0.72
N PRO A 21 -2.60 -6.50 -0.34
CA PRO A 21 -3.88 -7.08 0.09
C PRO A 21 -4.51 -7.97 -0.98
N LEU A 22 -4.37 -7.61 -2.26
CA LEU A 22 -4.88 -8.41 -3.38
C LEU A 22 -4.27 -9.81 -3.42
N PHE A 23 -2.95 -9.93 -3.31
CA PHE A 23 -2.27 -11.23 -3.32
C PHE A 23 -2.52 -12.03 -2.05
N VAL A 24 -2.62 -11.36 -0.89
CA VAL A 24 -3.05 -11.99 0.37
C VAL A 24 -4.45 -12.59 0.22
N GLU A 25 -5.41 -11.84 -0.31
CA GLU A 25 -6.77 -12.30 -0.59
C GLU A 25 -6.80 -13.42 -1.66
N ALA A 26 -5.87 -13.41 -2.60
CA ALA A 26 -5.70 -14.48 -3.58
C ALA A 26 -5.14 -15.78 -2.99
N GLY A 27 -4.68 -15.77 -1.73
CA GLY A 27 -4.18 -16.94 -1.02
C GLY A 27 -2.64 -17.06 -0.96
N ALA A 28 -1.91 -15.98 -1.23
CA ALA A 28 -0.46 -15.93 -1.08
C ALA A 28 -0.03 -15.32 0.27
N GLU A 29 1.16 -15.68 0.73
CA GLU A 29 1.88 -14.93 1.76
C GLU A 29 2.77 -13.90 1.05
N VAL A 30 2.68 -12.63 1.42
CA VAL A 30 3.38 -11.55 0.71
C VAL A 30 4.38 -10.87 1.64
N ILE A 31 5.63 -10.80 1.23
CA ILE A 31 6.74 -10.22 1.99
C ILE A 31 7.19 -8.95 1.25
N PRO A 32 6.77 -7.76 1.69
CA PRO A 32 7.23 -6.52 1.08
C PRO A 32 8.69 -6.20 1.42
N CYS A 33 9.45 -5.73 0.43
CA CYS A 33 10.77 -5.17 0.68
C CYS A 33 10.72 -3.90 1.57
N LEU A 34 11.86 -3.48 2.10
CA LEU A 34 11.98 -2.20 2.84
C LEU A 34 11.98 -0.98 1.92
N GLY A 35 12.19 -1.18 0.62
CA GLY A 35 12.30 -0.12 -0.38
C GLY A 35 13.68 0.53 -0.42
N ASP A 36 13.88 1.40 -1.40
CA ASP A 36 15.10 2.19 -1.56
C ASP A 36 14.81 3.65 -1.12
N PRO A 37 15.51 4.19 -0.12
CA PRO A 37 15.31 5.56 0.35
C PRO A 37 15.44 6.63 -0.73
N ALA A 38 16.29 6.42 -1.74
CA ALA A 38 16.46 7.37 -2.84
C ALA A 38 15.23 7.41 -3.74
N LEU A 39 14.59 6.26 -3.98
CA LEU A 39 13.35 6.16 -4.77
C LEU A 39 12.11 6.61 -3.98
N LEU A 40 12.15 6.53 -2.65
CA LEU A 40 11.03 6.75 -1.75
C LEU A 40 11.13 8.04 -0.92
N ARG A 41 11.92 9.01 -1.38
CA ARG A 41 12.16 10.28 -0.66
C ARG A 41 10.90 11.07 -0.30
N PHE A 42 9.80 10.85 -1.02
CA PHE A 42 8.48 11.46 -0.76
C PHE A 42 7.47 10.46 -0.19
N ASP A 43 7.84 9.20 0.05
CA ASP A 43 6.94 8.15 0.54
C ASP A 43 7.32 7.78 1.98
N SER A 44 7.23 8.75 2.89
CA SER A 44 7.66 8.61 4.29
C SER A 44 6.92 7.51 5.07
N HIS A 45 5.81 7.00 4.53
CA HIS A 45 5.01 5.94 5.12
C HIS A 45 5.15 4.59 4.41
N TYR A 46 5.99 4.50 3.38
CA TYR A 46 6.14 3.30 2.56
C TYR A 46 6.39 2.02 3.39
N ASP A 47 7.25 2.11 4.40
CA ASP A 47 7.55 1.01 5.32
C ASP A 47 7.17 1.36 6.77
N ASN A 48 6.04 2.06 6.93
CA ASN A 48 5.45 2.34 8.22
C ASN A 48 4.29 1.39 8.50
N GLU A 49 4.55 0.29 9.21
CA GLU A 49 3.51 -0.72 9.52
C GLU A 49 2.36 -0.20 10.42
N SER A 50 2.51 0.99 11.00
CA SER A 50 1.47 1.68 11.77
C SER A 50 0.59 2.62 10.95
N HIS A 51 0.91 2.86 9.67
CA HIS A 51 0.10 3.70 8.82
C HIS A 51 -1.25 3.02 8.52
N LEU A 52 -2.34 3.79 8.50
CA LEU A 52 -3.71 3.27 8.34
C LEU A 52 -3.87 2.38 7.10
N LEU A 53 -3.26 2.79 5.98
CA LEU A 53 -3.34 2.07 4.71
C LEU A 53 -2.34 0.91 4.60
N TYR A 54 -1.47 0.72 5.59
CA TYR A 54 -0.43 -0.29 5.51
C TYR A 54 -1.01 -1.72 5.54
N PRO A 55 -0.65 -2.60 4.59
CA PRO A 55 -1.20 -3.95 4.52
C PRO A 55 -0.82 -4.79 5.73
N GLN A 56 -1.77 -5.54 6.29
CA GLN A 56 -1.58 -6.44 7.43
C GLN A 56 -0.91 -7.77 7.03
N TRP A 57 0.09 -7.73 6.16
CA TRP A 57 0.67 -8.91 5.51
C TRP A 57 1.31 -9.91 6.49
N ARG A 58 1.86 -9.43 7.62
CA ARG A 58 2.48 -10.29 8.64
C ARG A 58 1.52 -11.31 9.24
N LYS A 59 0.23 -10.99 9.35
CA LYS A 59 -0.80 -11.92 9.87
C LYS A 59 -0.94 -13.19 9.01
N HIS A 60 -0.51 -13.12 7.76
CA HIS A 60 -0.61 -14.20 6.79
C HIS A 60 0.74 -14.82 6.46
N CYS A 61 1.83 -14.36 7.09
CA CYS A 61 3.17 -14.86 6.82
C CYS A 61 3.52 -16.01 7.78
N THR A 62 3.90 -17.15 7.23
CA THR A 62 4.34 -18.32 8.01
C THR A 62 5.87 -18.44 8.07
N ILE A 63 6.60 -17.49 7.45
CA ILE A 63 8.06 -17.42 7.57
C ILE A 63 8.41 -16.96 9.00
N PRO A 64 9.34 -17.63 9.70
CA PRO A 64 9.86 -17.14 10.96
C PRO A 64 10.38 -15.71 10.84
N THR A 65 9.99 -14.83 11.75
CA THR A 65 10.38 -13.42 11.77
C THR A 65 11.88 -13.19 11.60
N PRO A 66 12.84 -13.95 12.18
CA PRO A 66 14.26 -13.63 12.02
C PRO A 66 14.71 -13.82 10.58
N VAL A 67 14.26 -14.91 9.99
CA VAL A 67 14.47 -15.22 8.57
C VAL A 67 13.80 -14.16 7.71
N LEU A 68 12.57 -13.78 8.04
CA LEU A 68 11.81 -12.75 7.35
C LEU A 68 12.52 -11.39 7.37
N GLU A 69 13.01 -10.96 8.53
CA GLU A 69 13.74 -9.70 8.69
C GLU A 69 15.11 -9.76 7.99
N GLU A 70 15.79 -10.91 8.01
CA GLU A 70 17.00 -11.12 7.22
C GLU A 70 16.74 -10.99 5.72
N LEU A 71 15.73 -11.70 5.19
CA LEU A 71 15.28 -11.60 3.79
C LEU A 71 14.97 -10.15 3.38
N ARG A 72 14.26 -9.40 4.24
CA ARG A 72 13.88 -8.00 3.96
C ARG A 72 15.06 -7.03 3.99
N ARG A 73 16.11 -7.34 4.76
CA ARG A 73 17.33 -6.51 4.88
C ARG A 73 18.33 -6.75 3.75
N ILE A 74 18.24 -7.86 3.02
CA ILE A 74 19.07 -8.09 1.84
C ILE A 74 18.76 -7.01 0.81
N ASP A 75 19.77 -6.19 0.51
CA ASP A 75 19.65 -5.09 -0.43
C ASP A 75 19.69 -5.58 -1.89
N ILE A 76 18.55 -6.08 -2.37
CA ILE A 76 18.42 -6.54 -3.76
C ILE A 76 18.53 -5.36 -4.74
N ILE A 77 18.00 -4.18 -4.39
CA ILE A 77 17.95 -3.01 -5.29
C ILE A 77 19.35 -2.44 -5.47
N GLY A 78 20.06 -2.12 -4.40
CA GLY A 78 21.41 -1.57 -4.46
C GLY A 78 22.43 -2.55 -5.04
N LYS A 79 22.26 -3.86 -4.81
CA LYS A 79 23.07 -4.92 -5.47
C LYS A 79 22.61 -5.26 -6.89
N ARG A 80 21.55 -4.62 -7.38
CA ARG A 80 20.95 -4.86 -8.70
C ARG A 80 20.64 -6.34 -8.96
N GLY A 81 20.16 -7.08 -7.96
CA GLY A 81 19.83 -8.51 -8.06
C GLY A 81 21.01 -9.47 -7.98
N LYS A 82 22.25 -9.00 -7.81
CA LYS A 82 23.45 -9.85 -7.66
C LYS A 82 23.68 -10.22 -6.21
N LEU A 83 23.12 -11.35 -5.79
CA LEU A 83 23.28 -11.87 -4.44
C LEU A 83 24.47 -12.82 -4.34
N ASN A 84 25.07 -12.93 -3.15
CA ASN A 84 26.04 -13.99 -2.89
C ASN A 84 25.32 -15.34 -2.68
N HIS A 85 26.09 -16.44 -2.58
CA HIS A 85 25.52 -17.78 -2.46
C HIS A 85 24.59 -17.93 -1.25
N ALA A 86 25.01 -17.48 -0.07
CA ALA A 86 24.23 -17.61 1.17
C ALA A 86 22.90 -16.83 1.10
N GLU A 87 22.94 -15.62 0.54
CA GLU A 87 21.74 -14.80 0.31
C GLU A 87 20.80 -15.48 -0.69
N ALA A 88 21.32 -15.99 -1.81
CA ALA A 88 20.53 -16.70 -2.82
C ALA A 88 19.90 -17.99 -2.27
N GLU A 89 20.64 -18.76 -1.47
CA GLU A 89 20.13 -19.94 -0.77
C GLU A 89 18.99 -19.60 0.19
N LEU A 90 19.10 -18.49 0.93
CA LEU A 90 18.04 -18.03 1.82
C LEU A 90 16.75 -17.74 1.04
N PHE A 91 16.85 -17.02 -0.08
CA PHE A 91 15.69 -16.77 -0.95
C PHE A 91 15.11 -18.07 -1.52
N ASN A 92 15.94 -18.95 -2.07
CA ASN A 92 15.50 -20.20 -2.67
C ASN A 92 14.82 -21.15 -1.67
N ARG A 93 15.19 -21.06 -0.39
CA ARG A 93 14.57 -21.86 0.68
C ARG A 93 13.18 -21.35 1.09
N TRP A 94 12.96 -20.04 1.05
CA TRP A 94 11.80 -19.42 1.69
C TRP A 94 10.81 -18.77 0.74
N ILE A 95 11.23 -18.39 -0.47
CA ILE A 95 10.45 -17.59 -1.40
C ILE A 95 10.15 -18.40 -2.67
N ASP A 96 8.89 -18.39 -3.08
CA ASP A 96 8.41 -19.12 -4.26
C ASP A 96 8.36 -18.22 -5.50
N VAL A 97 8.06 -16.93 -5.30
CA VAL A 97 7.94 -15.92 -6.35
C VAL A 97 8.73 -14.67 -5.97
N MET A 98 9.59 -14.20 -6.87
CA MET A 98 10.19 -12.87 -6.79
C MET A 98 9.43 -11.92 -7.70
N TYR A 99 8.56 -11.11 -7.10
CA TYR A 99 7.87 -10.03 -7.80
C TYR A 99 8.83 -8.83 -7.86
N ILE A 100 9.21 -8.41 -9.07
CA ILE A 100 10.21 -7.36 -9.29
C ILE A 100 9.61 -6.29 -10.21
N ALA A 101 9.48 -5.07 -9.72
CA ALA A 101 8.80 -4.01 -10.43
C ALA A 101 9.78 -3.07 -11.14
N SER A 102 9.57 -2.79 -12.43
CA SER A 102 10.30 -1.80 -13.23
C SER A 102 11.79 -2.02 -13.52
N PHE A 103 12.46 -3.01 -12.90
CA PHE A 103 13.92 -3.19 -13.01
C PHE A 103 14.30 -4.43 -13.84
N PRO A 104 14.41 -4.32 -15.18
CA PRO A 104 14.73 -5.47 -16.04
C PRO A 104 16.12 -6.07 -15.76
N ASP A 105 17.08 -5.25 -15.32
CA ASP A 105 18.42 -5.71 -14.94
C ASP A 105 18.42 -6.54 -13.65
N ILE A 106 17.58 -6.18 -12.68
CA ILE A 106 17.40 -6.98 -11.46
C ILE A 106 16.78 -8.32 -11.83
N VAL A 107 15.74 -8.34 -12.68
CA VAL A 107 15.14 -9.59 -13.18
C VAL A 107 16.18 -10.44 -13.90
N ASN A 108 16.99 -9.83 -14.77
CA ASN A 108 18.08 -10.53 -15.45
C ASN A 108 18.99 -11.24 -14.46
N ASN A 109 19.47 -10.54 -13.42
CA ASN A 109 20.41 -11.12 -12.47
C ASN A 109 19.74 -12.15 -11.53
N VAL A 110 18.49 -11.92 -11.13
CA VAL A 110 17.70 -12.87 -10.32
C VAL A 110 17.51 -14.21 -11.04
N MET A 111 17.31 -14.19 -12.36
CA MET A 111 17.19 -15.42 -13.17
C MET A 111 18.47 -16.29 -13.18
N GLU A 112 19.60 -15.82 -12.65
CA GLU A 112 20.85 -16.61 -12.58
C GLU A 112 20.89 -17.56 -11.39
N TRP A 113 20.15 -17.25 -10.33
CA TRP A 113 20.27 -17.97 -9.06
C TRP A 113 18.93 -18.35 -8.44
N PHE A 114 17.83 -17.65 -8.76
CA PHE A 114 16.53 -17.92 -8.17
C PHE A 114 15.84 -19.11 -8.83
N GLN A 115 15.49 -20.11 -8.03
CA GLN A 115 14.90 -21.38 -8.48
C GLN A 115 13.39 -21.29 -8.69
N GLY A 116 12.72 -20.32 -8.05
CA GLY A 116 11.28 -20.08 -8.13
C GLY A 116 10.84 -19.35 -9.41
N TYR A 117 9.80 -18.52 -9.29
CA TYR A 117 9.27 -17.71 -10.40
C TYR A 117 9.71 -16.25 -10.29
N PRO A 118 10.63 -15.78 -11.15
CA PRO A 118 10.87 -14.36 -11.35
C PRO A 118 9.69 -13.75 -12.13
N LEU A 119 8.91 -12.91 -11.47
CA LEU A 119 7.83 -12.14 -12.08
C LEU A 119 8.32 -10.72 -12.31
N PHE A 120 8.38 -10.31 -13.58
CA PHE A 120 8.66 -8.93 -13.95
C PHE A 120 7.37 -8.15 -14.03
N ARG A 121 7.15 -7.23 -13.08
CA ARG A 121 6.03 -6.31 -13.10
C ARG A 121 6.39 -5.07 -13.90
N VAL A 122 5.56 -4.78 -14.89
CA VAL A 122 5.83 -3.80 -15.96
C VAL A 122 4.77 -2.70 -15.93
N PHE A 123 5.21 -1.44 -15.83
CA PHE A 123 4.30 -0.28 -15.77
C PHE A 123 4.34 0.63 -17.01
N GLY A 124 5.29 0.37 -17.90
CA GLY A 124 5.58 1.23 -19.04
C GLY A 124 6.56 2.36 -18.69
N HIS A 125 7.01 3.08 -19.71
CA HIS A 125 7.97 4.18 -19.57
C HIS A 125 7.40 5.46 -20.21
N GLY A 126 7.24 6.48 -19.37
CA GLY A 126 6.71 7.79 -19.76
C GLY A 126 7.68 8.68 -20.52
N ASP A 127 8.95 8.28 -20.71
CA ASP A 127 9.99 9.07 -21.38
C ASP A 127 10.27 8.62 -22.83
N PHE A 128 9.27 8.04 -23.50
CA PHE A 128 9.36 7.55 -24.89
C PHE A 128 10.33 6.36 -25.09
N THR A 129 10.71 5.70 -24.00
CA THR A 129 11.46 4.43 -24.03
C THR A 129 10.53 3.24 -23.80
N ASN A 130 11.07 2.03 -23.88
CA ASN A 130 10.39 0.78 -23.55
C ASN A 130 11.43 -0.17 -22.92
N TYR A 131 11.00 -1.27 -22.31
CA TYR A 131 11.92 -2.14 -21.58
C TYR A 131 12.94 -2.81 -22.50
N SER A 132 12.57 -3.05 -23.75
CA SER A 132 13.47 -3.60 -24.78
C SER A 132 14.64 -2.68 -25.07
N ARG A 133 14.41 -1.38 -25.20
CA ARG A 133 15.45 -0.36 -25.38
C ARG A 133 16.30 -0.20 -24.12
N VAL A 134 15.69 -0.27 -22.94
CA VAL A 134 16.42 -0.28 -21.66
C VAL A 134 17.35 -1.50 -21.58
N MET A 135 16.85 -2.67 -21.98
CA MET A 135 17.65 -3.89 -22.07
C MET A 135 18.80 -3.77 -23.07
N ASP A 136 18.58 -3.15 -24.24
CA ASP A 136 19.64 -2.90 -25.22
C ASP A 136 20.70 -1.93 -24.67
N PHE A 137 20.29 -0.87 -23.99
CA PHE A 137 21.19 0.09 -23.36
C PHE A 137 22.13 -0.58 -22.33
N TYR A 138 21.58 -1.48 -21.51
CA TYR A 138 22.37 -2.26 -20.54
C TYR A 138 23.01 -3.52 -21.14
N LYS A 139 22.88 -3.76 -22.45
CA LYS A 139 23.42 -4.93 -23.17
C LYS A 139 22.97 -6.27 -22.56
N MET A 140 21.71 -6.35 -22.12
CA MET A 140 21.14 -7.58 -21.57
C MET A 140 20.81 -8.59 -22.67
N ASP A 141 21.05 -9.87 -22.41
CA ASP A 141 20.65 -10.94 -23.34
C ASP A 141 19.16 -11.26 -23.20
N LYS A 142 18.35 -10.73 -24.12
CA LYS A 142 16.91 -10.98 -24.18
C LYS A 142 16.58 -12.46 -24.40
N ASN A 143 17.48 -13.27 -24.97
CA ASN A 143 17.24 -14.71 -25.14
C ASN A 143 17.14 -15.43 -23.79
N LYS A 144 17.79 -14.93 -22.75
CA LYS A 144 17.69 -15.48 -21.39
C LYS A 144 16.25 -15.45 -20.88
N PHE A 145 15.54 -14.35 -21.09
CA PHE A 145 14.11 -14.22 -20.74
C PHE A 145 13.26 -15.20 -21.55
N HIS A 146 13.54 -15.32 -22.85
CA HIS A 146 12.84 -16.26 -23.72
C HIS A 146 13.07 -17.73 -23.34
N GLN A 147 14.27 -18.08 -22.87
CA GLN A 147 14.64 -19.45 -22.51
C GLN A 147 14.21 -19.82 -21.08
N HIS A 148 14.05 -18.85 -20.18
CA HIS A 148 13.69 -19.10 -18.78
C HIS A 148 12.23 -19.56 -18.64
N ASN A 149 11.98 -20.78 -18.18
CA ASN A 149 10.62 -21.37 -18.18
C ASN A 149 9.70 -20.83 -17.09
N LYS A 150 10.27 -20.36 -15.98
CA LYS A 150 9.51 -19.81 -14.83
C LYS A 150 9.42 -18.28 -14.84
N TYR A 151 10.02 -17.63 -15.83
CA TYR A 151 9.96 -16.18 -15.95
C TYR A 151 8.54 -15.75 -16.35
N ILE A 152 7.99 -14.71 -15.73
CA ILE A 152 6.63 -14.20 -16.00
C ILE A 152 6.70 -12.71 -16.35
N TRP A 153 6.23 -12.34 -17.54
CA TRP A 153 5.94 -10.95 -17.91
C TRP A 153 4.57 -10.53 -17.35
N SER A 154 4.53 -9.52 -16.49
CA SER A 154 3.28 -9.06 -15.84
C SER A 154 2.99 -7.57 -16.05
N PRO A 155 2.28 -7.22 -17.14
CA PRO A 155 2.01 -5.83 -17.47
C PRO A 155 0.81 -5.26 -16.72
N ILE A 156 0.86 -3.95 -16.42
CA ILE A 156 -0.24 -3.21 -15.78
C ILE A 156 -1.30 -2.74 -16.77
N LEU A 157 -0.94 -2.51 -18.03
CA LEU A 157 -1.86 -2.25 -19.14
C LEU A 157 -1.81 -3.43 -20.12
N ALA A 158 -2.94 -3.74 -20.73
CA ALA A 158 -3.08 -4.93 -21.56
C ALA A 158 -2.11 -4.92 -22.77
N SER A 159 -1.88 -3.73 -23.34
CA SER A 159 -1.08 -3.47 -24.54
C SER A 159 0.41 -3.13 -24.31
N LEU A 160 0.93 -3.22 -23.07
CA LEU A 160 2.35 -2.92 -22.80
C LEU A 160 3.34 -3.86 -23.49
N ASP A 161 2.89 -4.98 -24.04
CA ASP A 161 3.71 -5.89 -24.83
C ASP A 161 3.91 -5.43 -26.28
N LEU A 162 3.02 -4.59 -26.83
CA LEU A 162 3.08 -4.14 -28.23
C LEU A 162 4.42 -3.46 -28.62
N PRO A 163 5.01 -2.56 -27.81
CA PRO A 163 6.26 -1.91 -28.16
C PRO A 163 7.51 -2.77 -27.84
N GLU A 164 7.33 -3.97 -27.30
CA GLU A 164 8.41 -4.78 -26.72
C GLU A 164 8.91 -5.88 -27.67
N ASP A 165 10.15 -6.33 -27.44
CA ASP A 165 10.76 -7.47 -28.10
C ASP A 165 10.01 -8.76 -27.67
N PRO A 166 9.51 -9.57 -28.60
CA PRO A 166 8.76 -10.79 -28.26
C PRO A 166 9.53 -11.77 -27.35
N ARG A 167 10.87 -11.70 -27.33
CA ARG A 167 11.71 -12.54 -26.46
C ARG A 167 11.53 -12.22 -24.98
N ILE A 168 11.15 -11.00 -24.63
CA ILE A 168 10.94 -10.58 -23.23
C ILE A 168 9.48 -10.75 -22.80
N VAL A 169 8.54 -10.86 -23.75
CA VAL A 169 7.12 -11.08 -23.47
C VAL A 169 6.85 -12.59 -23.43
N LYS A 170 7.16 -13.22 -22.29
CA LYS A 170 6.93 -14.65 -22.07
C LYS A 170 6.01 -14.90 -20.88
N ASN A 171 5.22 -15.98 -20.95
CA ASN A 171 4.40 -16.46 -19.84
C ASN A 171 3.45 -15.40 -19.27
N LYS A 172 2.92 -14.51 -20.14
CA LYS A 172 2.19 -13.29 -19.79
C LYS A 172 1.13 -13.54 -18.72
N LEU A 173 1.19 -12.76 -17.63
CA LEU A 173 0.16 -12.64 -16.61
C LEU A 173 -0.24 -11.17 -16.51
N TYR A 174 -1.29 -10.81 -17.22
CA TYR A 174 -1.83 -9.45 -17.15
C TYR A 174 -2.52 -9.20 -15.80
N LEU A 175 -2.04 -8.20 -15.07
CA LEU A 175 -2.57 -7.75 -13.79
C LEU A 175 -2.91 -6.27 -13.91
N ASN A 176 -4.19 -5.96 -14.10
CA ASN A 176 -4.66 -4.61 -14.41
C ASN A 176 -4.45 -3.62 -13.26
N ALA A 177 -4.33 -2.33 -13.59
CA ALA A 177 -4.45 -1.26 -12.61
C ALA A 177 -5.87 -1.22 -12.01
N PHE A 178 -5.96 -0.86 -10.73
CA PHE A 178 -7.20 -0.57 -10.03
C PHE A 178 -6.92 0.35 -8.85
N VAL A 179 -7.97 0.97 -8.32
CA VAL A 179 -7.91 1.74 -7.07
C VAL A 179 -9.08 1.30 -6.18
N SER A 180 -8.78 0.89 -4.96
CA SER A 180 -9.79 0.52 -3.97
C SER A 180 -10.40 1.80 -3.36
N PRO A 181 -11.74 1.99 -3.40
CA PRO A 181 -12.39 3.17 -2.82
C PRO A 181 -12.08 3.38 -1.34
N GLU A 182 -11.83 2.32 -0.59
CA GLU A 182 -11.51 2.32 0.84
C GLU A 182 -10.18 3.05 1.14
N ARG A 183 -9.30 3.15 0.15
CA ARG A 183 -8.04 3.92 0.25
C ARG A 183 -8.27 5.43 0.14
N LEU A 184 -9.38 5.82 -0.48
CA LEU A 184 -9.67 7.21 -0.83
C LEU A 184 -10.45 7.87 0.31
N GLY A 185 -9.77 8.71 1.09
CA GLY A 185 -10.36 9.44 2.21
C GLY A 185 -11.19 10.67 1.82
N SER A 186 -11.59 10.81 0.55
CA SER A 186 -12.29 12.00 0.04
C SER A 186 -13.22 11.66 -1.12
N GLN A 187 -14.24 12.48 -1.32
CA GLN A 187 -15.23 12.36 -2.40
C GLN A 187 -15.49 13.74 -3.00
N TRP A 188 -15.77 13.79 -4.30
CA TRP A 188 -16.01 15.04 -5.00
C TRP A 188 -17.20 15.80 -4.40
N ILE A 189 -16.99 17.07 -4.10
CA ILE A 189 -18.01 17.92 -3.45
C ILE A 189 -18.97 18.57 -4.46
N GLY A 190 -18.95 18.13 -5.73
CA GLY A 190 -19.90 18.51 -6.76
C GLY A 190 -19.99 20.01 -6.97
N ARG A 191 -21.20 20.58 -6.87
CA ARG A 191 -21.47 22.02 -7.01
C ARG A 191 -20.75 22.90 -6.00
N LYS A 192 -20.29 22.34 -4.89
CA LYS A 192 -19.49 23.05 -3.87
C LYS A 192 -17.98 23.03 -4.18
N SER A 193 -17.57 22.43 -5.29
CA SER A 193 -16.17 22.39 -5.72
C SER A 193 -15.61 23.79 -5.89
N GLN A 194 -14.36 23.93 -5.47
CA GLN A 194 -13.60 25.16 -5.59
C GLN A 194 -13.40 25.47 -7.09
N PRO A 195 -13.40 26.76 -7.48
CA PRO A 195 -13.31 27.16 -8.88
C PRO A 195 -11.85 27.07 -9.36
N TYR A 196 -11.26 25.88 -9.31
CA TYR A 196 -9.96 25.58 -9.92
C TYR A 196 -9.95 24.18 -10.55
N ILE A 197 -9.13 24.00 -11.58
CA ILE A 197 -8.79 22.69 -12.13
C ILE A 197 -7.56 22.12 -11.41
N SER A 198 -7.49 20.81 -11.26
CA SER A 198 -6.27 20.17 -10.72
C SER A 198 -5.62 19.25 -11.74
N THR A 199 -4.31 19.02 -11.61
CA THR A 199 -3.57 17.97 -12.34
C THR A 199 -2.50 17.38 -11.44
N THR A 200 -1.87 16.30 -11.87
CA THR A 200 -0.74 15.68 -11.16
C THR A 200 0.46 15.56 -12.07
N ILE A 201 1.54 16.24 -11.67
CA ILE A 201 2.84 16.23 -12.35
C ILE A 201 3.88 16.13 -11.24
N SER A 202 4.60 15.01 -11.16
CA SER A 202 5.58 14.75 -10.10
C SER A 202 7.01 14.86 -10.61
N TYR A 203 7.96 15.08 -9.70
CA TYR A 203 9.40 15.13 -9.97
C TYR A 203 9.83 16.23 -10.94
N MET A 204 9.13 17.37 -10.92
CA MET A 204 9.46 18.54 -11.74
C MET A 204 10.78 19.22 -11.31
N ASP A 205 11.29 18.89 -10.13
CA ASP A 205 12.61 19.31 -9.62
C ASP A 205 13.77 18.57 -10.31
N GLY A 206 13.47 17.52 -11.08
CA GLY A 206 14.45 16.68 -11.78
C GLY A 206 14.35 16.72 -13.31
N LYS A 207 13.96 15.58 -13.91
CA LYS A 207 14.11 15.28 -15.35
C LYS A 207 13.25 16.17 -16.28
N HIS A 208 13.73 16.32 -17.52
CA HIS A 208 13.15 17.11 -18.61
C HIS A 208 11.65 16.84 -18.94
N PRO A 209 11.13 15.59 -18.96
CA PRO A 209 9.76 15.35 -19.46
C PRO A 209 8.65 15.92 -18.57
N ALA A 210 8.81 15.88 -17.24
CA ALA A 210 7.80 16.41 -16.32
C ALA A 210 7.69 17.94 -16.41
N ARG A 211 8.82 18.62 -16.65
CA ARG A 211 8.84 20.07 -16.82
C ARG A 211 8.14 20.51 -18.10
N GLU A 212 8.36 19.78 -19.20
CA GLU A 212 7.68 20.06 -20.47
C GLU A 212 6.16 19.95 -20.35
N ILE A 213 5.66 18.93 -19.65
CA ILE A 213 4.21 18.76 -19.38
C ILE A 213 3.68 19.93 -18.55
N TYR A 214 4.43 20.38 -17.54
CA TYR A 214 4.04 21.54 -16.73
C TYR A 214 3.98 22.83 -17.55
N ASP A 215 4.97 23.07 -18.42
CA ASP A 215 5.01 24.25 -19.26
C ASP A 215 3.86 24.24 -20.28
N GLN A 216 3.51 23.08 -20.84
CA GLN A 216 2.32 22.90 -21.68
C GLN A 216 1.04 23.17 -20.89
N PHE A 217 0.88 22.56 -19.70
CA PHE A 217 -0.29 22.78 -18.85
C PHE A 217 -0.47 24.25 -18.52
N THR A 218 0.57 24.92 -18.04
CA THR A 218 0.50 26.33 -17.63
C THR A 218 0.17 27.23 -18.82
N ARG A 219 0.75 26.96 -20.01
CA ARG A 219 0.46 27.73 -21.22
C ARG A 219 -1.01 27.60 -21.68
N HIS A 220 -1.55 26.38 -21.68
CA HIS A 220 -2.88 26.09 -22.22
C HIS A 220 -4.02 26.41 -21.23
N PHE A 221 -3.73 26.44 -19.92
CA PHE A 221 -4.71 26.69 -18.87
C PHE A 221 -4.46 27.99 -18.10
N LYS A 222 -3.64 28.91 -18.63
CA LYS A 222 -3.26 30.18 -17.96
C LYS A 222 -4.44 31.05 -17.50
N ASP A 223 -5.58 30.97 -18.20
CA ASP A 223 -6.76 31.81 -17.95
C ASP A 223 -7.73 31.16 -16.94
N ILE A 224 -7.37 29.99 -16.39
CA ILE A 224 -8.19 29.22 -15.45
C ILE A 224 -7.39 29.00 -14.17
N PRO A 225 -7.94 29.27 -12.98
CA PRO A 225 -7.28 28.92 -11.72
C PRO A 225 -6.93 27.43 -11.72
N SER A 226 -5.67 27.10 -11.44
CA SER A 226 -5.17 25.73 -11.52
C SER A 226 -4.36 25.35 -10.29
N LEU A 227 -4.29 24.05 -10.02
CA LEU A 227 -3.46 23.47 -8.97
C LEU A 227 -2.71 22.25 -9.51
N VAL A 228 -1.39 22.29 -9.44
CA VAL A 228 -0.49 21.19 -9.78
C VAL A 228 -0.09 20.47 -8.51
N LEU A 229 -0.58 19.24 -8.40
CA LEU A 229 -0.28 18.31 -7.32
C LEU A 229 0.86 17.36 -7.72
N GLY A 230 1.47 16.70 -6.75
CA GLY A 230 2.45 15.65 -6.99
C GLY A 230 3.67 15.75 -6.09
N LYS A 231 4.57 14.79 -6.25
CA LYS A 231 5.81 14.65 -5.48
C LYS A 231 6.85 15.66 -5.96
N ASN A 232 6.73 16.91 -5.49
CA ASN A 232 7.59 18.02 -5.89
C ASN A 232 8.11 18.79 -4.68
N THR A 233 9.34 19.29 -4.78
CA THR A 233 9.94 20.18 -3.78
C THR A 233 9.48 21.61 -4.03
N LYS A 234 8.59 22.16 -3.21
CA LYS A 234 7.99 23.49 -3.46
C LYS A 234 9.02 24.61 -3.59
N SER A 235 10.07 24.58 -2.77
CA SER A 235 11.14 25.60 -2.79
C SER A 235 11.99 25.57 -4.07
N ALA A 236 11.90 24.54 -4.90
CA ALA A 236 12.63 24.45 -6.16
C ALA A 236 12.05 25.35 -7.28
N PHE A 237 10.87 25.95 -7.06
CA PHE A 237 10.18 26.76 -8.07
C PHE A 237 10.02 28.20 -7.55
N THR A 238 10.92 29.10 -7.94
CA THR A 238 10.84 30.53 -7.59
C THR A 238 10.16 31.34 -8.70
N GLY A 239 9.35 32.33 -8.34
CA GLY A 239 8.80 33.35 -9.27
C GLY A 239 7.65 32.94 -10.20
N SER A 240 7.24 31.66 -10.25
CA SER A 240 6.15 31.17 -11.14
C SER A 240 5.26 30.10 -10.50
N ALA A 241 5.35 29.88 -9.18
CA ALA A 241 4.93 28.63 -8.54
C ALA A 241 3.67 28.69 -7.67
N ASP A 242 2.83 29.73 -7.80
CA ASP A 242 1.65 29.87 -6.94
C ASP A 242 0.65 28.72 -7.13
N ASN A 243 0.63 28.11 -8.32
CA ASN A 243 -0.22 26.95 -8.62
C ASN A 243 0.42 25.60 -8.27
N ILE A 244 1.66 25.54 -7.78
CA ILE A 244 2.32 24.28 -7.39
C ILE A 244 2.12 24.04 -5.89
N ALA A 245 1.42 22.96 -5.55
CA ALA A 245 1.18 22.61 -4.15
C ALA A 245 2.46 22.18 -3.42
N GLY A 246 3.39 21.54 -4.13
CA GLY A 246 4.46 20.74 -3.56
C GLY A 246 3.98 19.37 -3.11
N TYR A 247 4.87 18.60 -2.48
CA TYR A 247 4.51 17.36 -1.81
C TYR A 247 3.56 17.64 -0.63
N THR A 248 2.48 16.85 -0.55
CA THR A 248 1.49 16.86 0.54
C THR A 248 1.25 15.43 1.01
N ASP A 249 0.77 15.26 2.24
CA ASP A 249 0.31 13.95 2.71
C ASP A 249 -0.87 13.42 1.89
N THR A 250 -1.13 12.11 1.96
CA THR A 250 -2.17 11.41 1.19
C THR A 250 -3.57 11.99 1.41
N SER A 251 -3.91 12.39 2.65
CA SER A 251 -5.24 12.93 2.95
C SER A 251 -5.44 14.31 2.32
N THR A 252 -4.44 15.18 2.43
CA THR A 252 -4.43 16.50 1.78
C THR A 252 -4.44 16.36 0.26
N PHE A 253 -3.65 15.44 -0.30
CA PHE A 253 -3.59 15.19 -1.74
C PHE A 253 -4.96 14.80 -2.31
N HIS A 254 -5.62 13.79 -1.73
CA HIS A 254 -6.97 13.37 -2.14
C HIS A 254 -8.01 14.48 -1.93
N SER A 255 -7.96 15.20 -0.80
CA SER A 255 -8.87 16.31 -0.52
C SER A 255 -8.77 17.42 -1.56
N LYS A 256 -7.56 17.78 -2.00
CA LYS A 256 -7.36 18.78 -3.06
C LYS A 256 -7.91 18.32 -4.40
N ILE A 257 -7.74 17.05 -4.77
CA ILE A 257 -8.35 16.49 -5.98
C ILE A 257 -9.88 16.55 -5.87
N ALA A 258 -10.44 16.06 -4.76
CA ALA A 258 -11.87 16.04 -4.48
C ALA A 258 -12.52 17.43 -4.40
N CYS A 259 -11.77 18.46 -4.03
CA CYS A 259 -12.24 19.84 -4.01
C CYS A 259 -12.16 20.53 -5.37
N SER A 260 -11.41 19.98 -6.33
CA SER A 260 -11.26 20.60 -7.66
C SER A 260 -12.55 20.52 -8.48
N ARG A 261 -12.76 21.49 -9.37
CA ARG A 261 -13.90 21.50 -10.31
C ARG A 261 -13.83 20.32 -11.28
N MET A 262 -12.62 20.00 -11.71
CA MET A 262 -12.27 18.89 -12.59
C MET A 262 -10.78 18.57 -12.47
N PHE A 263 -10.41 17.34 -12.80
CA PHE A 263 -9.04 16.88 -12.88
C PHE A 263 -8.62 16.71 -14.34
N ILE A 264 -7.48 17.29 -14.71
CA ILE A 264 -6.94 17.26 -16.07
C ILE A 264 -5.80 16.25 -16.15
N TYR A 265 -5.92 15.27 -17.03
CA TYR A 265 -4.93 14.23 -17.22
C TYR A 265 -4.26 14.32 -18.59
N LEU A 266 -3.09 14.97 -18.64
CA LEU A 266 -2.24 15.03 -19.82
C LEU A 266 -1.37 13.76 -19.99
N GLY A 267 -1.07 13.07 -18.88
CA GLY A 267 -0.14 11.94 -18.88
C GLY A 267 1.24 12.33 -19.43
N PHE A 268 1.92 11.37 -20.07
CA PHE A 268 3.15 11.61 -20.83
C PHE A 268 2.92 11.56 -22.35
N HIS A 269 1.71 11.92 -22.82
CA HIS A 269 1.32 11.79 -24.24
C HIS A 269 1.60 10.39 -24.83
N SER A 270 1.46 9.37 -23.99
CA SER A 270 1.79 7.97 -24.29
C SER A 270 0.63 7.05 -23.96
N ASN A 271 0.35 6.14 -24.89
CA ASN A 271 -0.61 5.04 -24.69
C ASN A 271 -0.08 3.96 -23.72
N PHE A 272 1.21 4.01 -23.41
CA PHE A 272 1.91 2.94 -22.70
C PHE A 272 2.37 3.38 -21.30
N HIS A 273 1.77 4.41 -20.73
CA HIS A 273 2.05 4.83 -19.36
C HIS A 273 0.79 5.38 -18.70
N LEU A 274 0.51 4.90 -17.49
CA LEU A 274 -0.67 5.27 -16.72
C LEU A 274 -0.23 5.77 -15.34
N HIS A 275 -0.80 6.90 -14.92
CA HIS A 275 -0.74 7.32 -13.52
C HIS A 275 -1.96 6.76 -12.78
N PHE A 276 -1.79 6.43 -11.50
CA PHE A 276 -2.93 6.03 -10.66
C PHE A 276 -3.91 7.19 -10.46
N THR A 277 -3.42 8.43 -10.38
CA THR A 277 -4.22 9.60 -10.02
C THR A 277 -5.47 9.88 -10.86
N PRO A 278 -5.51 9.74 -12.20
CA PRO A 278 -6.77 9.81 -12.92
C PRO A 278 -7.79 8.75 -12.47
N ILE A 279 -7.35 7.54 -12.12
CA ILE A 279 -8.24 6.49 -11.57
C ILE A 279 -8.69 6.88 -10.17
N GLU A 280 -7.80 7.42 -9.34
CA GLU A 280 -8.16 7.95 -8.01
C GLU A 280 -9.23 9.04 -8.11
N ALA A 281 -9.05 9.99 -9.04
CA ALA A 281 -10.00 11.07 -9.29
C ALA A 281 -11.37 10.53 -9.74
N ILE A 282 -11.40 9.59 -10.70
CA ILE A 282 -12.64 8.93 -11.14
C ILE A 282 -13.32 8.19 -9.98
N SER A 283 -12.56 7.45 -9.17
CA SER A 283 -13.09 6.72 -8.02
C SER A 283 -13.58 7.63 -6.88
N MET A 284 -13.05 8.85 -6.77
CA MET A 284 -13.59 9.91 -5.90
C MET A 284 -14.78 10.65 -6.52
N GLY A 285 -15.19 10.31 -7.75
CA GLY A 285 -16.25 10.99 -8.48
C GLY A 285 -15.89 12.38 -8.99
N VAL A 286 -14.60 12.70 -9.13
CA VAL A 286 -14.14 13.97 -9.71
C VAL A 286 -14.16 13.87 -11.24
N PRO A 287 -14.74 14.85 -11.97
CA PRO A 287 -14.77 14.80 -13.43
C PRO A 287 -13.34 14.84 -13.98
N VAL A 288 -12.98 13.84 -14.80
CA VAL A 288 -11.65 13.79 -15.42
C VAL A 288 -11.73 14.16 -16.89
N LEU A 289 -10.88 15.04 -17.38
CA LEU A 289 -10.72 15.26 -18.82
C LEU A 289 -9.30 14.82 -19.21
N PHE A 290 -9.19 14.02 -20.27
CA PHE A 290 -7.95 13.32 -20.60
C PHE A 290 -7.67 13.26 -22.09
N LEU A 291 -6.40 13.04 -22.44
CA LEU A 291 -5.97 12.94 -23.83
C LEU A 291 -6.20 11.53 -24.40
N GLU A 292 -6.50 11.46 -25.70
CA GLU A 292 -6.63 10.24 -26.49
C GLU A 292 -5.35 9.41 -26.45
N ARG A 293 -4.19 10.09 -26.42
CA ARG A 293 -2.86 9.51 -26.25
C ARG A 293 -2.48 9.40 -24.77
N SER A 294 -3.25 8.62 -24.02
CA SER A 294 -2.98 8.32 -22.61
C SER A 294 -3.16 6.84 -22.33
N GLY A 295 -2.45 6.31 -21.31
CA GLY A 295 -2.66 4.94 -20.84
C GLY A 295 -4.10 4.69 -20.36
N LEU A 296 -4.79 5.73 -19.87
CA LEU A 296 -6.20 5.66 -19.48
C LEU A 296 -7.10 5.35 -20.69
N ALA A 297 -6.92 6.09 -21.78
CA ALA A 297 -7.67 5.88 -23.02
C ALA A 297 -7.29 4.56 -23.70
N GLN A 298 -6.00 4.22 -23.70
CA GLN A 298 -5.52 2.97 -24.31
C GLN A 298 -6.09 1.74 -23.61
N GLU A 299 -6.05 1.70 -22.28
CA GLU A 299 -6.59 0.57 -21.55
C GLU A 299 -8.08 0.40 -21.81
N ALA A 300 -8.85 1.50 -21.84
CA ALA A 300 -10.27 1.41 -22.15
C ALA A 300 -10.53 0.87 -23.57
N ARG A 301 -9.71 1.25 -24.57
CA ARG A 301 -9.77 0.66 -25.93
C ARG A 301 -9.45 -0.83 -25.92
N ASP A 302 -8.45 -1.25 -25.15
CA ASP A 302 -8.09 -2.66 -25.01
C ASP A 302 -9.23 -3.49 -24.40
N PHE A 303 -10.15 -2.84 -23.67
CA PHE A 303 -11.41 -3.41 -23.16
C PHE A 303 -12.63 -3.19 -24.07
N GLY A 304 -12.43 -2.76 -25.31
CA GLY A 304 -13.50 -2.63 -26.31
C GLY A 304 -14.31 -1.34 -26.21
N VAL A 305 -13.91 -0.36 -25.39
CA VAL A 305 -14.57 0.94 -25.35
C VAL A 305 -14.22 1.73 -26.61
N SER A 306 -15.22 2.12 -27.38
CA SER A 306 -15.02 2.85 -28.64
C SER A 306 -14.51 4.27 -28.41
N ASN A 307 -13.75 4.83 -29.37
CA ASN A 307 -13.35 6.24 -29.33
C ASN A 307 -14.54 7.21 -29.25
N ALA A 308 -15.68 6.86 -29.85
CA ALA A 308 -16.90 7.67 -29.75
C ALA A 308 -17.43 7.73 -28.31
N THR A 309 -17.45 6.58 -27.63
CA THR A 309 -17.80 6.47 -26.20
C THR A 309 -16.79 7.20 -25.32
N LEU A 310 -15.49 7.04 -25.58
CA LEU A 310 -14.45 7.74 -24.83
C LEU A 310 -14.55 9.26 -24.95
N ARG A 311 -14.89 9.79 -26.13
CA ARG A 311 -15.17 11.23 -26.32
C ARG A 311 -16.36 11.71 -25.50
N GLN A 312 -17.41 10.90 -25.39
CA GLN A 312 -18.57 11.23 -24.53
C GLN A 312 -18.21 11.28 -23.05
N ILE A 313 -17.13 10.61 -22.62
CA ILE A 313 -16.65 10.60 -21.24
C ILE A 313 -15.36 11.39 -21.02
N GLY A 314 -15.12 12.43 -21.83
CA GLY A 314 -14.07 13.42 -21.57
C GLY A 314 -12.69 13.09 -22.17
N MET A 315 -12.62 12.24 -23.19
CA MET A 315 -11.42 12.05 -24.01
C MET A 315 -11.35 13.10 -25.13
N TYR A 316 -10.19 13.73 -25.30
CA TYR A 316 -9.91 14.72 -26.35
C TYR A 316 -8.65 14.36 -27.13
N ARG A 317 -8.58 14.73 -28.41
CA ARG A 317 -7.51 14.35 -29.33
C ARG A 317 -6.16 14.93 -28.91
N ASP A 318 -6.15 16.21 -28.55
CA ASP A 318 -4.96 17.00 -28.25
C ASP A 318 -5.23 18.02 -27.13
N ILE A 319 -4.18 18.71 -26.68
CA ILE A 319 -4.26 19.63 -25.54
C ILE A 319 -5.02 20.91 -25.90
N GLU A 320 -5.05 21.29 -27.18
CA GLU A 320 -5.83 22.41 -27.70
C GLU A 320 -7.34 22.13 -27.56
N GLU A 321 -7.80 20.98 -28.05
CA GLU A 321 -9.19 20.54 -27.94
C GLU A 321 -9.60 20.38 -26.46
N LEU A 322 -8.72 19.75 -25.66
CA LEU A 322 -8.91 19.59 -24.21
C LEU A 322 -9.06 20.95 -23.50
N SER A 323 -8.19 21.92 -23.79
CA SER A 323 -8.23 23.26 -23.18
C SER A 323 -9.52 23.98 -23.52
N GLN A 324 -9.98 23.91 -24.77
CA GLN A 324 -11.23 24.50 -25.19
C GLN A 324 -12.42 23.88 -24.45
N ALA A 325 -12.46 22.55 -24.37
CA ALA A 325 -13.53 21.84 -23.67
C ALA A 325 -13.55 22.13 -22.15
N VAL A 326 -12.38 22.28 -21.53
CA VAL A 326 -12.28 22.70 -20.12
C VAL A 326 -12.91 24.09 -19.92
N LYS A 327 -12.64 25.06 -20.80
CA LYS A 327 -13.24 26.41 -20.73
C LYS A 327 -14.75 26.38 -20.83
N GLU A 328 -15.28 25.55 -21.74
CA GLU A 328 -16.72 25.39 -21.96
C GLU A 328 -17.40 24.67 -20.79
N ALA A 329 -16.75 23.66 -20.21
CA ALA A 329 -17.33 22.84 -19.14
C ALA A 329 -17.22 23.46 -17.73
N PHE A 330 -16.29 24.42 -17.50
CA PHE A 330 -15.90 24.87 -16.16
C PHE A 330 -17.04 25.35 -15.26
N HIS A 331 -18.07 25.95 -15.84
CA HIS A 331 -19.26 26.45 -15.14
C HIS A 331 -20.52 25.58 -15.34
N HIS A 332 -20.44 24.49 -16.10
CA HIS A 332 -21.59 23.66 -16.47
C HIS A 332 -21.68 22.42 -15.55
N PHE A 333 -22.19 22.59 -14.34
CA PHE A 333 -22.23 21.53 -13.34
C PHE A 333 -23.03 20.29 -13.76
N ASP A 334 -24.15 20.45 -14.47
CA ASP A 334 -24.96 19.33 -14.96
C ASP A 334 -24.14 18.45 -15.92
N PHE A 335 -23.30 19.06 -16.76
CA PHE A 335 -22.38 18.34 -17.62
C PHE A 335 -21.32 17.59 -16.81
N LEU A 336 -20.72 18.24 -15.81
CA LEU A 336 -19.70 17.62 -14.95
C LEU A 336 -20.26 16.46 -14.12
N GLU A 337 -21.46 16.58 -13.57
CA GLU A 337 -22.16 15.52 -12.83
C GLU A 337 -22.50 14.33 -13.74
N ASN A 338 -22.94 14.58 -14.98
CA ASN A 338 -23.17 13.51 -15.95
C ASN A 338 -21.86 12.84 -16.40
N LEU A 339 -20.80 13.62 -16.56
CA LEU A 339 -19.48 13.12 -16.93
C LEU A 339 -18.94 12.13 -15.89
N THR A 340 -19.04 12.46 -14.59
CA THR A 340 -18.55 11.59 -13.51
C THR A 340 -19.31 10.28 -13.44
N LEU A 341 -20.65 10.32 -13.58
CA LEU A 341 -21.49 9.13 -13.61
C LEU A 341 -21.07 8.19 -14.76
N ASN A 342 -20.94 8.74 -15.97
CA ASN A 342 -20.57 7.96 -17.15
C ASN A 342 -19.14 7.40 -17.03
N GLN A 343 -18.21 8.18 -16.47
CA GLN A 343 -16.84 7.71 -16.20
C GLN A 343 -16.81 6.56 -15.22
N SER A 344 -17.55 6.66 -14.11
CA SER A 344 -17.63 5.58 -13.11
C SER A 344 -18.17 4.28 -13.71
N ILE A 345 -19.24 4.36 -14.52
CA ILE A 345 -19.84 3.19 -15.18
C ILE A 345 -18.86 2.53 -16.15
N ILE A 346 -18.22 3.32 -17.00
CA ILE A 346 -17.40 2.80 -18.11
C ILE A 346 -16.00 2.43 -17.62
N LEU A 347 -15.30 3.37 -16.99
CA LEU A 347 -13.91 3.18 -16.56
C LEU A 347 -13.81 2.35 -15.27
N GLY A 348 -14.84 2.29 -14.43
CA GLY A 348 -14.89 1.38 -13.29
C GLY A 348 -14.85 -0.10 -13.69
N GLN A 349 -15.40 -0.44 -14.86
CA GLN A 349 -15.26 -1.79 -15.43
C GLN A 349 -13.85 -2.04 -15.94
N VAL A 350 -13.17 -1.01 -16.48
CA VAL A 350 -11.80 -1.06 -17.01
C VAL A 350 -10.75 -1.21 -15.89
N PHE A 351 -10.91 -0.47 -14.79
CA PHE A 351 -9.94 -0.48 -13.68
C PHE A 351 -10.48 -1.29 -12.49
N SER A 352 -10.89 -2.52 -12.77
CA SER A 352 -11.62 -3.39 -11.84
C SER A 352 -10.71 -4.18 -10.90
N ARG A 353 -10.90 -4.04 -9.59
CA ARG A 353 -10.26 -4.89 -8.56
C ARG A 353 -10.62 -6.36 -8.71
N THR A 354 -11.86 -6.68 -9.08
CA THR A 354 -12.32 -8.06 -9.26
C THR A 354 -11.51 -8.80 -10.32
N ARG A 355 -11.16 -8.11 -11.42
CA ARG A 355 -10.30 -8.68 -12.47
C ARG A 355 -8.87 -8.84 -12.01
N ALA A 356 -8.35 -7.85 -11.28
CA ALA A 356 -7.01 -7.94 -10.70
C ALA A 356 -6.91 -9.13 -9.74
N LEU A 357 -7.95 -9.38 -8.93
CA LEU A 357 -8.01 -10.51 -8.00
C LEU A 357 -8.06 -11.85 -8.75
N ALA A 358 -8.81 -11.94 -9.84
CA ALA A 358 -8.84 -13.14 -10.68
C ALA A 358 -7.46 -13.43 -11.31
N ALA A 359 -6.75 -12.38 -11.77
CA ALA A 359 -5.38 -12.52 -12.25
C ALA A 359 -4.41 -12.95 -11.13
N ALA A 360 -4.53 -12.37 -9.93
CA ALA A 360 -3.74 -12.76 -8.78
C ALA A 360 -3.97 -14.23 -8.38
N ARG A 361 -5.23 -14.70 -8.37
CA ARG A 361 -5.57 -16.12 -8.15
C ARG A 361 -4.99 -17.02 -9.25
N THR A 362 -4.98 -16.56 -10.49
CA THR A 362 -4.34 -17.29 -11.61
C THR A 362 -2.84 -17.45 -11.36
N LEU A 363 -2.15 -16.43 -10.86
CA LEU A 363 -0.75 -16.55 -10.45
C LEU A 363 -0.58 -17.58 -9.34
N VAL A 364 -1.34 -17.46 -8.25
CA VAL A 364 -1.29 -18.36 -7.09
C VAL A 364 -1.46 -19.82 -7.53
N ASN A 365 -2.48 -20.10 -8.34
CA ASN A 365 -2.74 -21.44 -8.86
C ASN A 365 -1.59 -21.94 -9.74
N ARG A 366 -1.03 -21.07 -10.60
CA ARG A 366 0.07 -21.43 -11.49
C ARG A 366 1.34 -21.84 -10.74
N VAL A 367 1.62 -21.22 -9.60
CA VAL A 367 2.82 -21.54 -8.80
C VAL A 367 2.57 -22.66 -7.80
N GLN A 368 1.32 -23.06 -7.56
CA GLN A 368 0.95 -24.03 -6.53
C GLN A 368 1.63 -25.40 -6.72
N GLU A 369 1.75 -25.89 -7.96
CA GLU A 369 2.43 -27.17 -8.24
C GLU A 369 3.90 -27.12 -7.83
N TYR A 370 4.60 -26.04 -8.16
CA TYR A 370 5.98 -25.82 -7.75
C TYR A 370 6.09 -25.76 -6.22
N VAL A 371 5.20 -25.05 -5.55
CA VAL A 371 5.16 -24.93 -4.09
C VAL A 371 5.04 -26.32 -3.45
N VAL A 372 4.10 -27.14 -3.92
CA VAL A 372 3.90 -28.50 -3.40
C VAL A 372 5.13 -29.38 -3.62
N GLN A 373 5.76 -29.29 -4.80
CA GLN A 373 6.93 -30.12 -5.12
C GLN A 373 8.19 -29.72 -4.35
N ASN A 374 8.37 -28.43 -4.04
CA ASN A 374 9.63 -27.90 -3.53
C ASN A 374 9.60 -27.54 -2.03
N ARG A 375 8.42 -27.42 -1.40
CA ARG A 375 8.27 -27.22 0.06
C ARG A 375 7.87 -28.54 0.75
N GLN A 376 8.77 -29.53 0.66
CA GLN A 376 8.58 -30.90 1.18
C GLN A 376 8.93 -31.06 2.66
N GLU A 377 9.73 -30.16 3.23
CA GLU A 377 10.10 -30.24 4.64
C GLU A 377 9.18 -29.34 5.49
N PRO A 378 8.44 -29.89 6.47
CA PRO A 378 7.89 -29.08 7.53
C PRO A 378 9.06 -28.44 8.26
N TYR A 379 9.09 -27.12 8.24
CA TYR A 379 10.08 -26.38 9.00
C TYR A 379 9.98 -26.75 10.47
N GLN A 380 11.00 -27.42 11.00
CA GLN A 380 11.19 -27.54 12.44
C GLN A 380 11.57 -26.16 12.95
N GLU A 381 10.88 -25.69 14.00
CA GLU A 381 11.24 -24.45 14.68
C GLU A 381 12.75 -24.42 14.89
N PRO A 382 13.44 -23.30 14.58
CA PRO A 382 14.84 -23.23 14.87
C PRO A 382 14.93 -23.30 16.39
N ALA A 383 15.69 -24.27 16.92
CA ALA A 383 16.09 -24.23 18.32
C ALA A 383 16.70 -22.84 18.55
N LEU A 384 15.98 -21.98 19.29
CA LEU A 384 16.28 -20.58 19.62
C LEU A 384 17.66 -20.17 19.11
N MET A 385 17.77 -19.85 17.82
CA MET A 385 19.07 -19.45 17.28
C MET A 385 19.42 -18.15 17.99
N ASN A 386 20.65 -18.09 18.50
CA ASN A 386 21.30 -16.98 19.17
C ASN A 386 21.26 -15.69 18.31
N ALA A 387 20.06 -15.12 18.14
CA ALA A 387 19.88 -13.80 17.57
C ALA A 387 20.43 -12.83 18.61
N SER A 388 21.53 -12.17 18.29
CA SER A 388 22.08 -11.13 19.15
C SER A 388 21.03 -10.01 19.30
N PRO A 389 20.78 -9.50 20.52
CA PRO A 389 19.73 -8.50 20.80
C PRO A 389 19.76 -7.28 19.86
N GLY A 390 20.92 -6.94 19.30
CA GLY A 390 21.10 -5.81 18.36
C GLY A 390 20.69 -6.04 16.90
N THR A 391 20.26 -7.25 16.52
CA THR A 391 19.87 -7.58 15.12
C THR A 391 18.37 -7.63 14.88
N LEU A 392 17.57 -7.60 15.95
CA LEU A 392 16.12 -7.73 15.87
C LEU A 392 15.46 -6.35 15.88
N PHE A 393 14.69 -6.10 14.82
CA PHE A 393 13.80 -4.95 14.66
C PHE A 393 14.45 -3.55 14.58
N ARG A 394 13.76 -2.59 13.98
CA ARG A 394 14.20 -1.18 13.94
C ARG A 394 14.23 -0.63 15.35
N LYS A 395 15.17 0.28 15.65
CA LYS A 395 15.07 1.19 16.81
C LYS A 395 13.78 1.99 16.67
N LEU A 396 12.72 1.50 17.29
CA LEU A 396 11.49 2.25 17.51
C LEU A 396 11.68 3.03 18.80
N THR A 397 11.36 4.31 18.80
CA THR A 397 11.35 5.13 20.01
C THR A 397 10.37 4.51 21.00
N ILE A 398 10.86 4.00 22.13
CA ILE A 398 10.02 3.44 23.20
C ILE A 398 9.91 4.41 24.38
N LYS A 399 8.70 4.47 24.93
CA LYS A 399 8.36 5.18 26.17
C LYS A 399 9.12 4.55 27.34
N GLN A 400 9.88 5.37 28.08
CA GLN A 400 10.83 4.92 29.10
C GLN A 400 10.22 4.61 30.49
N ASP A 401 8.89 4.70 30.64
CA ASP A 401 8.21 4.74 31.95
C ASP A 401 7.24 3.58 32.23
N LEU A 402 7.60 2.34 31.89
CA LEU A 402 6.79 1.17 32.29
C LEU A 402 7.00 0.78 33.76
N PRO A 403 6.07 0.04 34.39
CA PRO A 403 6.21 -0.37 35.79
C PRO A 403 7.43 -1.27 36.02
N LYS A 404 8.28 -0.84 36.94
CA LYS A 404 9.51 -1.53 37.40
C LYS A 404 9.33 -2.13 38.79
N GLU A 405 8.62 -1.43 39.67
CA GLU A 405 8.41 -1.88 41.04
C GLU A 405 7.08 -2.63 41.21
N GLN A 406 7.06 -3.58 42.13
CA GLN A 406 5.83 -4.31 42.48
C GLN A 406 4.74 -3.32 42.93
N GLY A 407 3.54 -3.48 42.39
CA GLY A 407 2.39 -2.61 42.67
C GLY A 407 2.36 -1.34 41.83
N GLN A 408 3.46 -0.98 41.14
CA GLN A 408 3.48 0.16 40.24
C GLN A 408 2.54 -0.08 39.05
N MET A 409 1.79 0.95 38.70
CA MET A 409 0.86 0.95 37.56
C MET A 409 1.21 2.07 36.60
N PHE A 410 1.17 1.75 35.32
CA PHE A 410 1.31 2.71 34.23
C PHE A 410 0.01 2.74 33.44
N ARG A 411 -0.52 3.93 33.22
CA ARG A 411 -1.71 4.17 32.38
C ARG A 411 -1.27 4.74 31.05
N PHE A 412 -1.65 4.09 29.98
CA PHE A 412 -1.47 4.64 28.65
C PHE A 412 -2.50 5.74 28.40
N GLY A 413 -2.05 6.89 27.90
CA GLY A 413 -2.94 7.86 27.26
C GLY A 413 -3.52 7.24 26.00
N MET A 414 -4.83 7.03 25.98
CA MET A 414 -5.54 6.40 24.85
C MET A 414 -5.52 7.27 23.57
N ASP A 415 -5.30 8.57 23.72
CA ASP A 415 -4.99 9.54 22.67
C ASP A 415 -3.62 9.28 22.02
N THR A 416 -2.66 8.79 22.81
CA THR A 416 -1.31 8.43 22.36
C THR A 416 -1.18 6.97 21.92
N ILE A 417 -2.23 6.15 22.11
CA ILE A 417 -2.23 4.76 21.69
C ILE A 417 -2.45 4.67 20.18
N ARG A 418 -1.53 3.96 19.53
CA ARG A 418 -1.59 3.54 18.14
C ARG A 418 -2.83 2.68 17.92
N SER A 419 -3.61 3.08 16.94
CA SER A 419 -4.89 2.47 16.61
C SER A 419 -5.13 2.58 15.11
N LEU A 420 -5.68 1.53 14.50
CA LEU A 420 -5.97 1.39 13.08
C LEU A 420 -7.48 1.37 12.81
N THR A 421 -8.31 1.49 13.85
CA THR A 421 -9.77 1.61 13.75
C THR A 421 -10.31 2.37 14.95
N GLY A 422 -11.54 2.86 14.87
CA GLY A 422 -12.18 3.63 15.93
C GLY A 422 -11.70 5.07 16.04
N ARG A 423 -12.65 5.98 16.23
CA ARG A 423 -12.46 7.42 16.29
C ARG A 423 -12.25 7.92 17.71
N PRO A 424 -11.45 9.00 17.91
CA PRO A 424 -11.32 9.63 19.21
C PRO A 424 -12.65 10.28 19.63
N VAL A 425 -13.01 10.11 20.88
CA VAL A 425 -14.14 10.76 21.55
C VAL A 425 -13.57 11.77 22.51
N HIS A 426 -13.99 13.03 22.38
CA HIS A 426 -13.54 14.13 23.22
C HIS A 426 -14.68 14.62 24.11
N SER A 427 -14.32 15.17 25.26
CA SER A 427 -15.23 15.87 26.16
C SER A 427 -15.71 17.18 25.52
N ASN A 428 -16.73 17.80 26.12
CA ASN A 428 -17.16 19.14 25.72
C ASN A 428 -16.06 20.20 25.87
N ASN A 429 -15.03 19.93 26.66
CA ASN A 429 -13.88 20.81 26.87
C ASN A 429 -12.72 20.49 25.90
N GLY A 430 -12.88 19.51 25.01
CA GLY A 430 -11.87 19.11 24.04
C GLY A 430 -10.89 18.03 24.53
N ASP A 431 -11.00 17.57 25.77
CA ASP A 431 -10.12 16.54 26.32
C ASP A 431 -10.45 15.16 25.73
N PHE A 432 -9.44 14.37 25.37
CA PHE A 432 -9.67 13.00 24.92
C PHE A 432 -10.26 12.15 26.06
N ILE A 433 -11.39 11.48 25.79
CA ILE A 433 -12.08 10.58 26.73
C ILE A 433 -11.80 9.13 26.38
N ALA A 434 -12.02 8.74 25.12
CA ALA A 434 -12.00 7.35 24.71
C ALA A 434 -11.85 7.20 23.20
N ARG A 435 -11.76 5.96 22.72
CA ARG A 435 -11.80 5.61 21.30
C ARG A 435 -13.02 4.75 21.02
N LEU A 436 -13.90 5.19 20.12
CA LEU A 436 -15.16 4.54 19.77
C LEU A 436 -15.05 3.85 18.42
N ALA A 437 -15.36 2.56 18.34
CA ALA A 437 -15.51 1.80 17.10
C ALA A 437 -16.98 1.46 16.87
N VAL A 438 -17.50 1.71 15.66
CA VAL A 438 -18.90 1.49 15.31
C VAL A 438 -19.02 0.64 14.04
N PRO A 439 -19.76 -0.48 14.06
CA PRO A 439 -19.99 -1.32 12.87
C PRO A 439 -20.57 -0.51 11.71
N GLY A 440 -20.06 -0.76 10.50
CA GLY A 440 -20.50 -0.06 9.29
C GLY A 440 -20.03 1.39 9.16
N VAL A 441 -19.39 1.95 10.19
CA VAL A 441 -18.71 3.25 10.14
C VAL A 441 -17.19 3.04 10.15
N ASP A 442 -16.71 2.22 11.08
CA ASP A 442 -15.31 1.85 11.23
C ASP A 442 -15.08 0.43 10.67
N THR A 443 -13.90 0.19 10.08
CA THR A 443 -13.53 -1.14 9.56
C THR A 443 -13.04 -2.05 10.71
N PRO A 444 -13.40 -3.35 10.75
CA PRO A 444 -12.79 -4.31 11.67
C PRO A 444 -11.26 -4.19 11.68
N GLY A 445 -10.65 -4.07 12.86
CA GLY A 445 -9.28 -3.58 12.91
C GLY A 445 -8.68 -3.49 14.31
N MET A 446 -7.45 -3.00 14.36
CA MET A 446 -6.70 -2.92 15.61
C MET A 446 -7.06 -1.65 16.39
N LEU A 447 -7.75 -1.75 17.53
CA LEU A 447 -8.03 -0.59 18.39
C LEU A 447 -6.86 -0.22 19.32
N ILE A 448 -6.02 -1.19 19.65
CA ILE A 448 -4.78 -1.00 20.42
C ILE A 448 -3.66 -1.72 19.67
N GLY A 449 -2.56 -1.03 19.38
CA GLY A 449 -1.39 -1.57 18.68
C GLY A 449 -0.09 -0.99 19.23
N GLU A 450 0.20 -1.26 20.50
CA GLU A 450 1.34 -0.67 21.20
C GLU A 450 2.57 -1.57 21.21
N TYR A 451 3.74 -0.94 21.07
CA TYR A 451 5.03 -1.62 21.15
C TYR A 451 5.77 -1.18 22.41
N ILE A 452 6.38 -2.14 23.06
CA ILE A 452 7.12 -1.96 24.31
C ILE A 452 8.49 -2.61 24.13
N GLU A 453 9.59 -1.85 24.18
CA GLU A 453 10.95 -2.40 24.04
C GLU A 453 11.26 -3.36 25.16
N PHE A 454 11.06 -2.86 26.37
CA PHE A 454 11.64 -3.40 27.57
C PHE A 454 10.56 -3.48 28.64
N MET A 455 10.50 -4.62 29.30
CA MET A 455 9.73 -4.81 30.52
C MET A 455 10.60 -5.65 31.44
N GLU A 456 10.72 -5.24 32.69
CA GLU A 456 11.44 -6.06 33.66
C GLU A 456 10.78 -7.43 33.79
N THR A 457 11.56 -8.43 34.19
CA THR A 457 11.02 -9.74 34.55
C THR A 457 9.99 -9.58 35.66
N GLY A 458 8.87 -10.28 35.54
CA GLY A 458 7.78 -10.22 36.50
C GLY A 458 6.43 -10.60 35.91
N LEU A 459 5.45 -10.71 36.79
CA LEU A 459 4.06 -10.91 36.42
C LEU A 459 3.38 -9.55 36.28
N TYR A 460 2.66 -9.35 35.19
CA TYR A 460 1.95 -8.11 34.90
C TYR A 460 0.47 -8.37 34.69
N ALA A 461 -0.38 -7.48 35.19
CA ALA A 461 -1.77 -7.34 34.77
C ALA A 461 -1.87 -6.24 33.72
N VAL A 462 -2.20 -6.62 32.49
CA VAL A 462 -2.43 -5.68 31.38
C VAL A 462 -3.92 -5.63 31.12
N SER A 463 -4.55 -4.49 31.39
CA SER A 463 -6.02 -4.43 31.37
C SER A 463 -6.55 -3.29 30.54
N VAL A 464 -7.64 -3.55 29.85
CA VAL A 464 -8.35 -2.62 28.98
C VAL A 464 -9.80 -2.45 29.43
N ASN A 465 -10.24 -1.20 29.55
CA ASN A 465 -11.65 -0.88 29.78
C ASN A 465 -12.37 -0.77 28.43
N ILE A 466 -13.35 -1.63 28.22
CA ILE A 466 -14.19 -1.64 27.03
C ILE A 466 -15.63 -1.40 27.46
N LYS A 467 -16.25 -0.39 26.87
CA LYS A 467 -17.65 -0.05 27.07
C LYS A 467 -18.46 -0.50 25.87
N ALA A 468 -19.52 -1.25 26.11
CA ALA A 468 -20.53 -1.53 25.10
C ALA A 468 -21.82 -0.76 25.42
N TYR A 469 -22.46 -0.22 24.39
CA TYR A 469 -23.70 0.53 24.55
C TYR A 469 -24.93 -0.37 24.69
N GLN A 470 -24.82 -1.61 24.21
CA GLN A 470 -25.84 -2.64 24.27
C GLN A 470 -25.15 -3.98 24.55
N PRO A 471 -25.82 -4.95 25.21
CA PRO A 471 -25.25 -6.27 25.38
C PRO A 471 -25.17 -7.00 24.03
N THR A 472 -24.17 -7.86 23.86
CA THR A 472 -24.08 -8.75 22.70
C THR A 472 -23.47 -10.09 23.07
N SER A 473 -23.96 -11.13 22.40
CA SER A 473 -23.41 -12.49 22.41
C SER A 473 -22.54 -12.79 21.19
N GLN A 474 -22.26 -11.78 20.36
CA GLN A 474 -21.33 -11.91 19.24
C GLN A 474 -19.90 -11.57 19.67
N PRO A 475 -18.89 -12.21 19.05
CA PRO A 475 -17.50 -11.90 19.34
C PRO A 475 -17.19 -10.43 19.05
N ILE A 476 -16.59 -9.79 20.04
CA ILE A 476 -16.18 -8.38 19.99
C ILE A 476 -14.79 -8.25 19.37
N GLY A 477 -13.87 -9.10 19.78
CA GLY A 477 -12.46 -8.89 19.50
C GLY A 477 -11.53 -9.80 20.26
N THR A 478 -10.25 -9.71 19.94
CA THR A 478 -9.17 -10.41 20.64
C THR A 478 -8.22 -9.39 21.26
N PHE A 479 -8.15 -9.41 22.58
CA PHE A 479 -7.14 -8.68 23.36
C PHE A 479 -5.95 -9.61 23.57
N SER A 480 -4.74 -9.20 23.19
CA SER A 480 -3.59 -10.09 23.24
C SER A 480 -2.28 -9.35 23.43
N MET A 481 -1.29 -10.05 23.97
CA MET A 481 0.08 -9.56 24.08
C MET A 481 1.05 -10.68 23.74
N GLY A 482 2.09 -10.32 23.01
CA GLY A 482 3.20 -11.21 22.69
C GLY A 482 4.52 -10.47 22.70
N THR A 483 5.62 -11.18 22.47
CA THR A 483 6.93 -10.60 22.17
C THR A 483 7.51 -11.22 20.93
N TRP A 484 8.49 -10.50 20.42
CA TRP A 484 9.27 -10.86 19.27
C TRP A 484 10.54 -11.59 19.73
N ILE A 485 10.43 -12.91 19.98
CA ILE A 485 11.57 -13.80 20.25
C ILE A 485 11.41 -15.11 19.49
N PRO A 486 12.25 -15.32 18.48
CA PRO A 486 12.64 -14.31 17.52
C PRO A 486 11.46 -14.08 16.52
N ASN A 487 10.43 -14.94 16.58
CA ASN A 487 9.06 -14.82 16.04
C ASN A 487 8.14 -14.03 16.96
N PHE A 488 7.02 -13.52 16.44
CA PHE A 488 5.94 -13.05 17.32
C PHE A 488 5.27 -14.25 17.96
N VAL A 489 5.43 -14.38 19.27
CA VAL A 489 4.80 -15.43 20.06
C VAL A 489 3.82 -14.77 21.00
N LEU A 490 2.56 -15.21 20.95
CA LEU A 490 1.53 -14.78 21.89
C LEU A 490 1.73 -15.52 23.21
N TYR A 491 1.81 -14.77 24.32
CA TYR A 491 1.86 -15.37 25.67
C TYR A 491 0.55 -15.19 26.42
N ALA A 492 -0.19 -14.15 26.07
CA ALA A 492 -1.49 -13.87 26.66
C ALA A 492 -2.46 -13.50 25.55
N THR A 493 -3.61 -14.17 25.53
CA THR A 493 -4.71 -13.83 24.63
C THR A 493 -6.02 -14.01 25.38
N HIS A 494 -6.96 -13.12 25.12
CA HIS A 494 -8.30 -13.13 25.66
C HIS A 494 -9.23 -12.75 24.51
N ARG A 495 -9.95 -13.75 24.00
CA ARG A 495 -11.01 -13.52 23.03
C ARG A 495 -12.30 -13.13 23.75
N ILE A 496 -12.82 -11.97 23.44
CA ILE A 496 -14.03 -11.42 24.06
C ILE A 496 -15.22 -11.87 23.23
N GLU A 497 -15.80 -13.00 23.62
CA GLU A 497 -16.91 -13.64 22.92
C GLU A 497 -18.26 -12.95 23.18
N SER A 498 -18.39 -12.21 24.28
CA SER A 498 -19.59 -11.45 24.63
C SER A 498 -19.26 -10.30 25.56
N ILE A 499 -20.16 -9.31 25.63
CA ILE A 499 -20.03 -8.17 26.54
C ILE A 499 -21.42 -7.68 26.94
N GLN A 500 -21.57 -7.27 28.21
CA GLN A 500 -22.80 -6.66 28.70
C GLN A 500 -22.82 -5.16 28.39
N ALA A 501 -23.98 -4.52 28.42
CA ALA A 501 -24.05 -3.07 28.35
C ALA A 501 -23.35 -2.43 29.56
N GLY A 502 -22.62 -1.34 29.31
CA GLY A 502 -21.80 -0.66 30.32
C GLY A 502 -20.31 -0.91 30.13
N GLU A 503 -19.53 -0.53 31.13
CA GLU A 503 -18.08 -0.72 31.12
C GLU A 503 -17.72 -2.11 31.64
N SER A 504 -16.82 -2.78 30.94
CA SER A 504 -16.25 -4.06 31.32
C SER A 504 -14.73 -3.97 31.28
N LEU A 505 -14.09 -4.52 32.30
CA LEU A 505 -12.64 -4.59 32.38
C LEU A 505 -12.16 -5.96 31.91
N PHE A 506 -11.25 -5.98 30.94
CA PHE A 506 -10.62 -7.21 30.47
C PHE A 506 -9.14 -7.18 30.80
N THR A 507 -8.67 -8.17 31.56
CA THR A 507 -7.28 -8.27 31.99
C THR A 507 -6.59 -9.47 31.34
N LEU A 508 -5.39 -9.23 30.83
CA LEU A 508 -4.41 -10.23 30.43
C LEU A 508 -3.37 -10.36 31.54
N MET A 509 -3.15 -11.58 31.99
CA MET A 509 -2.01 -11.90 32.85
C MET A 509 -0.81 -12.22 31.98
N VAL A 510 0.24 -11.42 32.09
CA VAL A 510 1.43 -11.50 31.23
C VAL A 510 2.63 -11.79 32.12
N ASN A 511 3.24 -12.96 31.92
CA ASN A 511 4.49 -13.29 32.57
C ASN A 511 5.66 -12.90 31.67
N VAL A 512 6.44 -11.90 32.08
CA VAL A 512 7.66 -11.48 31.40
C VAL A 512 8.82 -12.26 32.02
N SER A 513 9.42 -13.15 31.25
CA SER A 513 10.54 -13.98 31.69
C SER A 513 11.87 -13.23 31.50
N PRO A 514 12.99 -13.71 32.07
CA PRO A 514 14.31 -13.15 31.78
C PRO A 514 14.66 -13.16 30.30
N GLU A 515 14.18 -14.16 29.56
CA GLU A 515 14.40 -14.28 28.12
C GLU A 515 13.58 -13.25 27.34
N SER A 516 12.37 -12.91 27.82
CA SER A 516 11.49 -11.93 27.17
C SER A 516 11.65 -10.49 27.64
N SER A 517 12.39 -10.21 28.71
CA SER A 517 12.50 -8.87 29.31
C SER A 517 13.10 -7.80 28.37
N GLU A 518 14.11 -8.17 27.60
CA GLU A 518 14.80 -7.29 26.64
C GLU A 518 14.18 -7.30 25.23
N ALA A 519 13.24 -8.21 24.98
CA ALA A 519 12.62 -8.34 23.67
C ALA A 519 11.40 -7.45 23.52
N THR A 520 11.18 -6.94 22.30
CA THR A 520 10.02 -6.07 22.03
C THR A 520 8.72 -6.83 22.23
N LYS A 521 7.84 -6.32 23.09
CA LYS A 521 6.46 -6.76 23.26
C LYS A 521 5.56 -5.98 22.32
N GLU A 522 4.49 -6.61 21.88
CA GLU A 522 3.40 -5.95 21.18
C GLU A 522 2.08 -6.27 21.89
N LEU A 523 1.36 -5.21 22.23
CA LEU A 523 0.07 -5.24 22.88
C LEU A 523 -1.01 -4.88 21.85
N ARG A 524 -1.96 -5.79 21.67
CA ARG A 524 -2.96 -5.73 20.60
C ARG A 524 -4.37 -5.83 21.15
N PHE A 525 -5.26 -5.01 20.64
CA PHE A 525 -6.70 -5.28 20.65
C PHE A 525 -7.22 -5.25 19.23
N TYR A 526 -7.65 -6.40 18.71
CA TYR A 526 -8.29 -6.48 17.40
C TYR A 526 -9.81 -6.56 17.57
N TRP A 527 -10.54 -5.60 17.03
CA TRP A 527 -11.99 -5.53 17.01
C TRP A 527 -12.53 -6.22 15.74
N GLU A 528 -13.49 -7.14 15.92
CA GLU A 528 -14.07 -7.95 14.83
C GLU A 528 -15.12 -7.19 13.99
N GLY A 529 -15.53 -5.99 14.41
CA GLY A 529 -16.42 -5.13 13.61
C GLY A 529 -17.91 -5.42 13.75
N ASN A 530 -18.30 -6.33 14.64
CA ASN A 530 -19.68 -6.80 14.75
C ASN A 530 -20.54 -5.95 15.69
N HIS A 531 -19.94 -5.24 16.65
CA HIS A 531 -20.66 -4.51 17.69
C HIS A 531 -19.96 -3.21 18.08
N PRO A 532 -20.69 -2.11 18.36
CA PRO A 532 -20.08 -0.85 18.76
C PRO A 532 -19.47 -0.94 20.15
N ILE A 533 -18.21 -0.53 20.26
CA ILE A 533 -17.46 -0.54 21.51
C ILE A 533 -16.64 0.73 21.68
N GLU A 534 -16.37 1.10 22.92
CA GLU A 534 -15.51 2.22 23.28
C GLU A 534 -14.39 1.77 24.20
N ILE A 535 -13.16 2.19 23.94
CA ILE A 535 -11.99 1.91 24.79
C ILE A 535 -11.53 3.20 25.44
N SER A 536 -11.63 3.27 26.77
CA SER A 536 -11.33 4.48 27.54
C SER A 536 -10.02 4.41 28.31
N ASN A 537 -9.54 3.21 28.64
CA ASN A 537 -8.34 3.05 29.44
C ASN A 537 -7.57 1.78 29.07
N LEU A 538 -6.25 1.90 29.07
CA LEU A 538 -5.32 0.78 29.04
C LEU A 538 -4.27 1.00 30.12
N TYR A 539 -4.05 0.00 30.94
CA TYR A 539 -3.07 0.06 32.01
C TYR A 539 -2.28 -1.24 32.14
N ILE A 540 -1.05 -1.09 32.60
CA ILE A 540 -0.14 -2.19 32.92
C ILE A 540 0.24 -2.03 34.39
N GLN A 541 0.07 -3.07 35.18
CA GLN A 541 0.50 -3.11 36.58
C GLN A 541 1.48 -4.26 36.77
N LYS A 542 2.63 -4.01 37.43
CA LYS A 542 3.53 -5.08 37.85
C LYS A 542 3.01 -5.68 39.16
N LEU A 543 2.79 -6.98 39.18
CA LEU A 543 2.25 -7.72 40.32
C LEU A 543 3.33 -8.39 41.16
N THR A 544 4.45 -8.76 40.53
CA THR A 544 5.63 -9.37 41.18
C THR A 544 6.89 -8.93 40.48
#